data_AF-A0A8J8E208-F1
#
_entry.id   AF-A0A8J8E208-F1
#
_cell.length_a   1.000
_cell.length_b   1.000
_cell.length_c   1.000
_cell.angle_alpha   90.00
_cell.angle_beta   90.00
_cell.angle_gamma   90.00
#
_symmetry.space_group_name_H-M   'P 1'
#
loop_
_entity.id
_entity.type
_entity.pdbx_description
1 polymer ?
#
loop_
_entity_poly.entity_id
_entity_poly.type
_entity_poly.pdbx_seq_one_letter_code
_entity_poly.pdbx_strand_id
1 'polypeptide(L)' 'MKRIIETPVSLEELEEIRRQSRAEVSLELLEVVMQNKIPLNRIVMEGEGGEIKKFMEFLMRKIG' A
#
# COMPACT_ATOMS: atom_id res chain seq x y z
N MET A 1 5.75 12.50 4.47
CA MET A 1 4.79 11.92 5.44
C MET A 1 4.93 10.40 5.42
N LYS A 2 4.56 9.71 6.50
CA LYS A 2 4.63 8.25 6.61
C LYS A 2 3.26 7.69 6.98
N ARG A 3 2.82 6.62 6.32
CA ARG A 3 1.56 5.93 6.59
C ARG A 3 1.79 4.43 6.59
N ILE A 4 1.22 3.71 7.55
CA ILE A 4 1.27 2.25 7.61
C ILE A 4 -0.11 1.71 7.21
N ILE A 5 -0.12 0.68 6.38
CA ILE A 5 -1.32 -0.09 6.05
C ILE A 5 -1.07 -1.58 6.26
N GLU A 6 -2.14 -2.30 6.57
CA GLU A 6 -2.17 -3.77 6.59
C GLU A 6 -3.10 -4.20 5.47
N THR A 7 -2.62 -5.03 4.56
CA THR A 7 -3.37 -5.41 3.37
C THR A 7 -3.03 -6.83 2.93
N PRO A 8 -3.99 -7.62 2.44
CA PRO A 8 -3.70 -8.92 1.86
C PRO A 8 -2.98 -8.80 0.50
N VAL A 9 -2.95 -7.60 -0.08
CA VAL A 9 -2.28 -7.32 -1.36
C VAL A 9 -0.76 -7.48 -1.21
N SER A 10 -0.14 -8.15 -2.17
CA SER A 10 1.31 -8.37 -2.17
C SER A 10 2.09 -7.07 -2.43
N LEU A 11 3.34 -7.00 -1.98
CA LEU A 11 4.20 -5.83 -2.27
C LEU A 11 4.37 -5.62 -3.79
N GLU A 12 4.48 -6.70 -4.57
CA GLU A 12 4.59 -6.65 -6.03
C GLU A 12 3.36 -6.01 -6.68
N GLU A 13 2.16 -6.40 -6.25
CA GLU A 13 0.90 -5.85 -6.75
C GLU A 13 0.73 -4.38 -6.30
N LEU A 14 1.15 -4.03 -5.08
CA LEU A 14 1.18 -2.63 -4.65
C LEU A 14 2.15 -1.78 -5.49
N GLU A 15 3.30 -2.33 -5.88
CA GLU A 15 4.24 -1.68 -6.79
C GLU A 15 3.64 -1.49 -8.20
N GLU A 16 2.86 -2.45 -8.70
CA GLU A 16 2.10 -2.28 -9.94
C GLU A 16 1.06 -1.17 -9.82
N ILE A 17 0.29 -1.17 -8.74
CA ILE A 17 -0.71 -0.12 -8.43
C ILE A 17 -0.03 1.25 -8.33
N ARG A 18 1.15 1.33 -7.72
CA ARG A 18 1.95 2.55 -7.63
C ARG A 18 2.33 3.06 -9.02
N ARG A 19 2.85 2.19 -9.88
CA ARG A 19 3.19 2.53 -11.27
C ARG A 19 1.97 3.00 -12.06
N GLN A 20 0.83 2.33 -11.93
CA GLN A 20 -0.41 2.68 -12.62
C GLN A 20 -0.99 4.02 -12.15
N SER A 21 -0.99 4.25 -10.83
CA SER A 21 -1.47 5.50 -10.23
C SER A 21 -0.51 6.67 -10.48
N ARG A 22 0.74 6.42 -10.87
CA ARG A 22 1.81 7.42 -10.98
C ARG A 22 1.96 8.21 -9.69
N ALA A 23 1.78 7.54 -8.56
CA ALA A 23 1.95 8.15 -7.25
C ALA A 23 3.43 8.13 -6.86
N GLU A 24 3.97 9.27 -6.47
CA GLU A 24 5.33 9.41 -5.97
C GLU A 24 5.39 9.04 -4.49
N VAL A 25 5.21 7.74 -4.24
CA VAL A 25 5.36 7.13 -2.91
C VAL A 25 6.45 6.05 -2.96
N SER A 26 7.14 5.81 -1.85
CA SER A 26 7.92 4.60 -1.63
C SER A 26 7.08 3.60 -0.84
N LEU A 27 7.27 2.32 -1.12
CA LEU A 27 6.60 1.21 -0.44
C LEU A 27 7.66 0.29 0.17
N GLU A 28 7.49 -0.09 1.43
CA GLU A 28 8.39 -1.01 2.12
C GLU A 28 7.57 -2.02 2.92
N LEU A 29 7.85 -3.31 2.73
CA LEU A 29 7.28 -4.37 3.58
C LEU A 29 8.03 -4.39 4.91
N LEU A 30 7.32 -4.12 6.00
CA LEU A 30 7.87 -4.24 7.35
C LEU A 30 7.85 -5.70 7.82
N GLU A 31 6.68 -6.34 7.73
CA GLU A 31 6.44 -7.69 8.22
C GLU A 31 5.13 -8.26 7.65
N VAL A 32 4.94 -9.57 7.81
CA VAL A 32 3.66 -10.24 7.54
C VAL A 32 3.01 -10.57 8.87
N VAL A 33 1.81 -10.04 9.10
CA VAL A 33 1.03 -10.25 10.32
C VAL A 33 -0.14 -11.18 10.07
N MET A 34 -0.51 -11.99 11.06
CA MET A 34 -1.68 -12.88 10.97
C MET A 34 -2.87 -12.24 11.67
N GLN A 35 -3.91 -11.89 10.91
CA GLN A 35 -5.15 -11.33 11.46
C GLN A 35 -6.33 -12.22 11.06
N ASN A 36 -7.08 -12.75 12.03
CA ASN A 36 -8.21 -13.65 11.78
C ASN A 36 -7.87 -14.85 10.86
N LYS A 37 -6.66 -15.41 11.00
CA LYS A 37 -6.10 -16.49 10.14
C LYS A 37 -5.80 -16.07 8.69
N ILE A 38 -5.85 -14.78 8.37
CA ILE A 38 -5.48 -14.21 7.07
C ILE A 38 -4.11 -13.53 7.21
N PRO A 39 -3.13 -13.87 6.35
CA PRO A 39 -1.86 -13.15 6.31
C PRO A 39 -2.06 -11.77 5.68
N LEU A 40 -1.62 -10.72 6.37
CA LEU A 40 -1.63 -9.35 5.89
C LEU A 40 -0.19 -8.82 5.83
N ASN A 41 0.14 -8.19 4.72
CA ASN A 41 1.38 -7.46 4.56
C ASN A 41 1.26 -6.12 5.26
N ARG A 42 2.16 -5.85 6.20
CA ARG A 42 2.27 -4.55 6.87
C ARG A 42 3.25 -3.69 6.09
N ILE A 43 2.72 -2.70 5.38
CA ILE A 43 3.48 -1.86 4.46
C ILE A 43 3.63 -0.45 5.03
N VAL A 44 4.85 0.06 4.99
CA VAL A 44 5.15 1.48 5.14
C VAL A 44 5.07 2.16 3.78
N MET A 45 4.36 3.29 3.75
CA MET A 45 4.33 4.19 2.61
C MET A 45 4.91 5.53 3.03
N GLU A 46 5.87 6.03 2.25
CA GLU A 46 6.43 7.37 2.46
C GLU A 46 6.27 8.22 1.20
N GLY A 47 5.94 9.49 1.40
CA GLY A 47 5.72 10.43 0.30
C GLY A 47 5.01 11.69 0.78
N GLU A 48 4.66 12.57 -0.15
CA GLU A 48 3.82 13.71 0.15
C GLU A 48 2.39 13.28 0.51
N GLY A 49 1.69 14.08 1.31
CA GLY A 49 0.32 13.75 1.73
C GLY A 49 -0.65 13.60 0.54
N GLY A 50 -0.46 14.40 -0.51
CA GLY A 50 -1.23 14.31 -1.75
C GLY A 50 -0.98 13.02 -2.51
N GLU A 51 0.29 12.61 -2.62
CA GLU A 51 0.69 11.38 -3.32
C GLU A 51 0.24 10.12 -2.58
N ILE A 52 0.35 10.11 -1.24
CA ILE A 52 -0.21 9.03 -0.41
C ILE A 52 -1.73 8.94 -0.59
N LYS A 53 -2.43 10.07 -0.61
CA LYS A 53 -3.89 10.10 -0.81
C LYS A 53 -4.26 9.54 -2.19
N LYS A 54 -3.58 10.00 -3.24
CA LYS A 54 -3.75 9.54 -4.62
C LYS A 54 -3.54 8.03 -4.75
N PHE A 55 -2.46 7.51 -4.16
CA PHE A 55 -2.18 6.08 -4.12
C PHE A 55 -3.32 5.31 -3.43
N MET A 56 -3.74 5.76 -2.24
CA MET A 56 -4.81 5.10 -1.47
C MET A 56 -6.16 5.11 -2.19
N GLU A 57 -6.52 6.22 -2.84
CA GLU A 57 -7.75 6.30 -3.65
C GLU A 57 -7.73 5.30 -4.81
N PHE A 58 -6.58 5.15 -5.47
CA PHE A 58 -6.42 4.19 -6.56
C PHE A 58 -6.45 2.74 -6.05
N LEU A 59 -5.77 2.48 -4.93
CA LEU A 59 -5.79 1.18 -4.27
C LEU A 59 -7.24 0.76 -3.96
N MET A 60 -8.01 1.60 -3.27
CA MET A 60 -9.42 1.29 -2.92
C MET A 60 -10.31 0.98 -4.14
N ARG A 61 -10.02 1.57 -5.32
CA ARG A 61 -10.74 1.25 -6.57
C ARG A 61 -10.36 -0.09 -7.20
N LYS A 62 -9.21 -0.64 -6.83
CA LYS A 62 -8.67 -1.92 -7.34
C LYS A 62 -9.04 -3.10 -6.45
N ILE A 63 -9.16 -2.88 -5.14
CA ILE A 63 -9.52 -3.91 -4.15
C ILE A 63 -10.99 -3.88 -3.71
N GLY A 64 -11.75 -2.84 -4.06
CA GLY A 64 -13.20 -2.75 -3.87
C GLY A 64 -13.94 -3.15 -5.14
#